data_AF-D4XPR5-F1
#
_entry.id   AF-D4XPR5-F1
#
_cell.length_a   1.000
_cell.length_b   1.000
_cell.length_c   1.000
_cell.angle_alpha   90.00
_cell.angle_beta   90.00
_cell.angle_gamma   90.00
#
_symmetry.space_group_name_H-M   'P 1'
#
loop_
_entity.id
_entity.type
_entity.pdbx_description
1 polymer ?
#
loop_
_entity_poly.entity_id
_entity_poly.type
_entity_poly.pdbx_seq_one_letter_code
_entity_poly.pdbx_strand_id
1 'polypeptide(L)'
;MSYDVVIIGGSYAGLAAGLPLGRARRKVVIIDAGQRRNRFADHSHGFLTQDGTLASEIAQIAKQQLLQYPTVDWIDGQVKRLEKKDDLFSYLY
;
A
#
# COMPACT_ATOMS: atom_id res chain seq x y z
N MET A 1 13.08 -8.52 -10.69
CA MET A 1 12.82 -9.25 -9.44
C MET A 1 11.41 -9.83 -9.48
N SER A 2 11.14 -10.91 -8.74
CA SER A 2 9.80 -11.50 -8.62
C SER A 2 9.27 -11.34 -7.21
N TYR A 3 7.96 -11.09 -7.09
CA TYR A 3 7.23 -10.92 -5.84
C TYR A 3 6.15 -11.99 -5.74
N ASP A 4 5.81 -12.40 -4.52
CA ASP A 4 4.63 -13.24 -4.28
C ASP A 4 3.35 -12.46 -4.56
N VAL A 5 3.34 -11.16 -4.21
CA VAL A 5 2.18 -10.27 -4.37
C VAL A 5 2.62 -8.86 -4.76
N VAL A 6 1.91 -8.27 -5.72
CA VAL A 6 2.00 -6.85 -6.08
C VAL A 6 0.71 -6.16 -5.65
N ILE A 7 0.80 -5.14 -4.82
CA ILE A 7 -0.34 -4.34 -4.37
C ILE A 7 -0.29 -2.99 -5.10
N ILE A 8 -1.30 -2.71 -5.92
CA ILE A 8 -1.41 -1.45 -6.67
C ILE A 8 -2.32 -0.50 -5.90
N GLY A 9 -1.72 0.55 -5.34
CA GLY A 9 -2.36 1.51 -4.44
C GLY A 9 -1.97 1.27 -2.98
N GLY A 10 -1.27 2.22 -2.38
CA GLY A 10 -0.74 2.20 -1.01
C GLY A 10 -1.53 3.09 -0.05
N SER A 11 -2.83 3.28 -0.29
CA SER A 11 -3.74 3.91 0.66
C SER A 11 -4.23 2.88 1.70
N TYR A 12 -5.25 3.22 2.49
CA TYR A 12 -5.78 2.40 3.59
C TYR A 12 -5.99 0.92 3.23
N ALA A 13 -6.60 0.63 2.07
CA ALA A 13 -6.85 -0.74 1.63
C ALA A 13 -5.56 -1.51 1.31
N GLY A 14 -4.62 -0.91 0.58
CA GLY A 14 -3.35 -1.56 0.24
C GLY A 14 -2.44 -1.76 1.46
N LEU A 15 -2.40 -0.79 2.36
CA LEU A 15 -1.69 -0.90 3.63
C LEU A 15 -2.27 -2.02 4.51
N ALA A 16 -3.61 -2.10 4.61
CA ALA A 16 -4.30 -3.15 5.36
C ALA A 16 -4.09 -4.54 4.74
N ALA A 17 -4.03 -4.65 3.40
CA ALA A 17 -3.73 -5.91 2.71
C ALA A 17 -2.26 -6.32 2.84
N GLY A 18 -1.33 -5.36 2.78
CA GLY A 18 0.11 -5.59 2.87
C GLY A 18 0.55 -6.08 4.25
N LEU A 19 -0.05 -5.56 5.32
CA LEU A 19 0.34 -5.88 6.70
C LEU A 19 0.29 -7.39 7.03
N PRO A 20 -0.82 -8.13 6.82
CA PRO A 20 -0.83 -9.57 7.07
C PRO A 20 0.14 -10.33 6.18
N LEU A 21 0.37 -9.90 4.93
CA LEU A 21 1.33 -10.54 4.02
C LEU A 21 2.79 -10.35 4.47
N GLY A 22 3.15 -9.14 4.91
CA GLY A 22 4.47 -8.86 5.48
C GLY A 22 4.71 -9.65 6.78
N ARG A 23 3.69 -9.78 7.63
CA ARG A 23 3.73 -10.65 8.83
C ARG A 23 3.91 -12.12 8.48
N ALA A 24 3.31 -12.56 7.38
CA ALA A 24 3.48 -13.90 6.82
C ALA A 24 4.81 -14.10 6.07
N ARG A 25 5.70 -13.09 6.05
CA ARG A 25 7.00 -13.10 5.38
C ARG A 25 6.92 -13.37 3.86
N ARG A 26 5.79 -13.01 3.24
CA ARG A 26 5.67 -13.00 1.78
C ARG A 26 6.48 -11.84 1.20
N LYS A 27 7.07 -12.04 0.02
CA LYS A 27 7.72 -10.96 -0.74
C LYS A 27 6.63 -10.12 -1.40
N VAL A 28 6.42 -8.91 -0.89
CA VAL A 28 5.37 -8.01 -1.35
C VAL A 28 5.99 -6.72 -1.86
N VAL A 29 5.45 -6.17 -2.94
CA VAL A 29 5.72 -4.79 -3.33
C VAL A 29 4.42 -4.00 -3.36
N ILE A 30 4.45 -2.80 -2.78
CA ILE A 30 3.35 -1.83 -2.86
C ILE A 30 3.78 -0.71 -3.80
N ILE A 31 2.96 -0.43 -4.80
CA ILE A 31 3.19 0.62 -5.79
C ILE A 31 2.10 1.67 -5.62
N ASP A 32 2.46 2.88 -5.20
CA ASP A 32 1.51 3.95 -4.89
C ASP A 32 1.83 5.26 -5.59
N ALA A 33 0.81 5.89 -6.15
CA ALA A 33 0.93 7.18 -6.84
C ALA A 33 0.69 8.40 -5.93
N GLY A 34 0.43 8.21 -4.62
CA GLY A 34 0.21 9.28 -3.65
C GLY A 34 -1.13 10.02 -3.76
N GLN A 35 -2.01 9.66 -4.70
CA GLN A 35 -3.25 10.41 -4.99
C GLN A 35 -4.48 9.85 -4.24
N ARG A 36 -4.43 9.86 -2.91
CA ARG A 36 -5.53 9.38 -2.04
C ARG A 36 -6.83 10.15 -2.26
N ARG A 37 -7.96 9.46 -2.26
CA ARG A 37 -9.29 10.07 -2.52
C ARG A 37 -9.66 11.15 -1.50
N ASN A 38 -9.33 10.96 -0.23
CA ASN A 38 -9.68 11.87 0.86
C ASN A 38 -8.68 13.01 1.07
N ARG A 39 -7.71 13.23 0.16
CA ARG A 39 -6.70 14.30 0.27
C ARG A 39 -7.26 15.73 0.32
N PHE A 40 -8.55 15.91 0.05
CA PHE A 40 -9.26 17.20 0.10
C PHE A 40 -9.85 17.51 1.48
N ALA A 41 -9.87 16.52 2.39
CA ALA A 41 -10.29 16.70 3.77
C ALA A 41 -9.08 16.58 4.68
N ASP A 42 -8.94 17.52 5.62
CA ASP A 42 -7.79 17.54 6.53
C ASP A 42 -7.86 16.37 7.52
N HIS A 43 -9.04 16.14 8.12
CA HIS A 43 -9.25 15.16 9.18
C HIS A 43 -10.16 14.01 8.75
N SER A 44 -9.89 12.82 9.29
CA SER A 44 -10.70 11.62 9.14
C SER A 44 -11.56 11.39 10.37
N HIS A 45 -12.77 10.89 10.18
CA HIS A 45 -13.70 10.55 11.26
C HIS A 45 -14.33 9.18 11.01
N GLY A 46 -14.89 8.57 12.07
CA GLY A 46 -15.58 7.28 12.01
C GLY A 46 -14.66 6.06 11.90
N PHE A 47 -13.34 6.23 12.12
CA PHE A 47 -12.39 5.13 12.19
C PHE A 47 -11.91 4.95 13.62
N LEU A 48 -12.15 3.76 14.18
CA LEU A 48 -11.80 3.44 15.57
C LEU A 48 -10.31 3.76 15.84
N THR A 49 -10.04 4.41 16.98
CA THR A 49 -8.71 4.90 17.42
C THR A 49 -8.13 6.08 16.61
N GLN A 50 -8.78 6.54 15.54
CA GLN A 50 -8.26 7.59 14.64
C GLN A 50 -9.31 8.68 14.36
N ASP A 51 -10.33 8.79 15.21
CA ASP A 51 -11.38 9.80 15.02
C ASP A 51 -10.82 11.21 15.26
N GLY A 52 -10.95 12.07 14.25
CA GLY A 52 -10.37 13.42 14.26
C GLY A 52 -8.89 13.48 13.92
N THR A 53 -8.24 12.37 13.53
CA THR A 53 -6.82 12.38 13.12
C THR A 53 -6.66 12.91 11.69
N LEU A 54 -5.54 13.58 11.40
CA LEU A 54 -5.22 13.99 10.04
C LEU A 54 -5.21 12.80 9.09
N ALA A 55 -5.91 12.88 7.97
CA ALA A 55 -5.99 11.79 6.99
C ALA A 55 -4.61 11.38 6.49
N SER A 56 -3.70 12.36 6.35
CA SER A 56 -2.30 12.16 5.96
C SER A 56 -1.52 11.34 6.98
N GLU A 57 -1.68 11.64 8.26
CA GLU A 57 -0.99 11.01 9.39
C GLU A 57 -1.37 9.54 9.55
N ILE A 58 -2.65 9.19 9.43
CA ILE A 58 -3.12 7.79 9.51
C ILE A 58 -2.37 6.90 8.50
N ALA A 59 -2.27 7.34 7.24
CA ALA A 59 -1.57 6.56 6.22
C ALA A 59 -0.05 6.55 6.42
N GLN A 60 0.53 7.64 6.92
CA GLN A 60 1.96 7.73 7.18
C GLN A 60 2.38 6.75 8.28
N ILE A 61 1.64 6.71 9.39
CA ILE A 61 1.88 5.77 10.49
C ILE A 61 1.73 4.33 9.99
N ALA A 62 0.66 4.02 9.25
CA ALA A 62 0.45 2.69 8.69
C ALA A 62 1.56 2.27 7.70
N LYS A 63 2.04 3.18 6.85
CA LYS A 63 3.21 2.94 5.97
C LYS A 63 4.47 2.65 6.79
N GLN A 64 4.76 3.44 7.82
CA GLN A 64 5.93 3.24 8.69
C GLN A 64 5.91 1.88 9.40
N GLN A 65 4.74 1.48 9.93
CA GLN A 65 4.57 0.17 10.57
C GLN A 65 4.74 -0.97 9.57
N LEU A 66 4.24 -0.81 8.35
CA LEU A 66 4.36 -1.81 7.29
C LEU A 66 5.80 -1.96 6.77
N LEU A 67 6.56 -0.87 6.72
CA LEU A 67 7.96 -0.90 6.31
C LEU A 67 8.92 -1.48 7.36
N GLN A 68 8.43 -1.85 8.55
CA GLN A 68 9.22 -2.64 9.51
C GLN A 68 9.43 -4.09 9.06
N TYR A 69 8.65 -4.58 8.07
CA TYR A 69 8.77 -5.94 7.56
C TYR A 69 9.74 -5.97 6.37
N PRO A 70 10.92 -6.63 6.46
CA PRO A 70 11.97 -6.57 5.44
C PRO A 70 11.62 -7.27 4.12
N THR A 71 10.48 -7.98 4.07
CA THR A 71 9.97 -8.61 2.84
C THR A 71 8.98 -7.72 2.10
N VAL A 72 8.75 -6.49 2.57
CA VAL A 72 7.84 -5.52 1.96
C VAL A 72 8.65 -4.38 1.35
N ASP A 73 8.57 -4.26 0.03
CA ASP A 73 9.12 -3.15 -0.72
C ASP A 73 8.05 -2.09 -1.00
N TRP A 74 8.49 -0.84 -1.15
CA TRP A 74 7.63 0.28 -1.51
C TRP A 74 8.17 1.00 -2.74
N ILE A 75 7.28 1.33 -3.66
CA ILE A 75 7.57 2.08 -4.88
C ILE A 75 6.61 3.26 -4.95
N ASP A 76 7.14 4.47 -4.98
CA ASP A 76 6.38 5.66 -5.32
C ASP A 76 6.28 5.75 -6.86
N GLY A 77 5.13 5.35 -7.41
CA GLY A 77 4.95 5.17 -8.85
C GLY A 77 3.50 4.87 -9.24
N GLN A 78 3.20 4.97 -10.54
CA GLN A 78 1.85 4.72 -11.05
C GLN A 78 1.90 3.60 -12.07
N VAL A 79 1.35 2.43 -11.71
CA VAL A 79 1.20 1.32 -12.66
C VAL A 79 0.42 1.78 -13.89
N LYS A 80 1.07 1.71 -15.06
CA LYS A 80 0.52 2.09 -16.37
C LYS A 80 -0.02 0.90 -17.15
N ARG A 81 0.51 -0.29 -16.90
CA ARG A 81 0.15 -1.52 -17.60
C ARG A 81 0.29 -2.72 -16.68
N LEU A 82 -0.65 -3.65 -16.80
CA LEU A 82 -0.62 -4.96 -16.16
C LEU A 82 -0.98 -6.01 -17.20
N GLU A 83 -0.19 -7.09 -17.27
CA GLU A 83 -0.38 -8.17 -18.23
C GLU A 83 -0.21 -9.51 -17.54
N LYS A 84 -1.07 -10.48 -17.88
CA LYS A 84 -0.87 -11.87 -17.51
C LYS A 84 0.18 -12.49 -18.46
N LYS A 85 1.17 -13.16 -17.90
CA LYS A 85 2.19 -13.94 -18.62
C LYS A 85 2.27 -15.32 -18.00
N ASP A 86 1.73 -16.32 -18.70
CA ASP A 86 1.57 -17.68 -18.19
C ASP A 86 0.87 -17.69 -16.82
N ASP A 87 1.54 -18.20 -15.78
CA ASP A 87 1.05 -18.26 -14.41
C ASP A 87 1.40 -17.01 -13.58
N LEU A 88 2.03 -16.00 -14.18
CA LEU A 88 2.51 -14.78 -13.52
C LEU A 88 1.82 -13.52 -14.08
N PHE A 89 2.09 -12.40 -13.41
CA PHE A 89 1.75 -11.06 -13.89
C PHE A 89 3.02 -10.25 -14.10
N SER A 90 3.05 -9.45 -15.16
CA SER A 90 4.05 -8.41 -15.38
C SER A 90 3.38 -7.03 -15.35
N TYR A 91 4.11 -6.04 -14.84
CA TYR A 91 3.60 -4.68 -14.68
C TYR A 91 4.67 -3.65 -15.07
N LEU A 92 4.22 -2.49 -15.51
CA LEU A 92 5.04 -1.30 -15.78
C LEU A 92 4.49 -0.16 -14.94
N TYR A 93 5.33 0.57 -14.21
CA TYR A 93 4.95 1.61 -13.26
C TYR A 93 5.76 2.90 -13.39
#